data_AF-B2AME1-F1
#
_entry.id   AF-B2AME1-F1
#
_cell.length_a   1.000
_cell.length_b   1.000
_cell.length_c   1.000
_cell.angle_alpha   90.00
_cell.angle_beta   90.00
_cell.angle_gamma   90.00
#
_symmetry.space_group_name_H-M   'P 1'
#
loop_
_entity.id
_entity.type
_entity.pdbx_description
1 polymer ?
#
loop_
_entity_poly.entity_id
_entity_poly.type
_entity_poly.pdbx_seq_one_letter_code
_entity_poly.pdbx_strand_id
1 'polypeptide(L)'
;MVLINIAYTAPINRPGQHPVLTTPQVWAGLVRKVRHAQEFVPVIESCAVASEETNAAGQLVVTRHVNFGQAAPVPGSGGEGGEVEEVCTLFPPHRVDFVQDDGTRVWNHVSQGPGKDGEDLYLTYVFEARDDAVEDGSPDAAALEERFKTVRAQPD
;
A
#
# COMPACT_ATOMS: atom_id res chain seq x y z
N MET A 1 -17.47 14.61 -4.31
CA MET A 1 -16.09 14.18 -4.03
C MET A 1 -15.94 13.93 -2.55
N VAL A 2 -15.59 12.69 -2.20
CA VAL A 2 -15.14 12.29 -0.87
C VAL A 2 -13.61 12.24 -0.85
N LEU A 3 -13.02 12.58 0.30
CA LEU A 3 -11.59 12.43 0.56
C LEU A 3 -11.40 11.65 1.85
N ILE A 4 -10.88 10.43 1.75
CA ILE A 4 -10.66 9.56 2.91
C ILE A 4 -9.17 9.55 3.25
N ASN A 5 -8.85 9.96 4.48
CA ASN A 5 -7.49 9.93 5.02
C ASN A 5 -7.43 8.99 6.22
N ILE A 6 -6.75 7.86 6.06
CA ILE A 6 -6.60 6.86 7.13
C ILE A 6 -5.14 6.42 7.20
N ALA A 7 -4.65 6.25 8.43
CA ALA A 7 -3.37 5.61 8.69
C ALA A 7 -3.54 4.42 9.64
N TYR A 8 -2.75 3.38 9.42
CA TYR A 8 -2.70 2.20 10.26
C TYR A 8 -1.26 1.75 10.46
N THR A 9 -0.90 1.41 11.69
CA THR A 9 0.44 0.94 12.05
C THR A 9 0.35 -0.43 12.70
N ALA A 10 1.19 -1.36 12.25
CA ALA A 10 1.34 -2.68 12.87
C ALA A 10 2.81 -2.99 13.16
N PRO A 11 3.11 -3.72 14.25
CA PRO A 11 4.46 -4.24 14.48
C PRO A 11 4.80 -5.28 13.40
N ILE A 12 6.01 -5.17 12.84
CA ILE A 12 6.57 -6.14 11.90
C ILE A 12 6.98 -7.40 12.65
N ASN A 13 7.70 -7.23 13.76
CA ASN A 13 8.12 -8.33 14.62
C ASN A 13 7.20 -8.39 15.84
N ARG A 14 6.18 -9.26 15.81
CA ARG A 14 5.32 -9.46 17.00
C ARG A 14 6.07 -10.27 18.06
N PRO A 15 5.79 -10.06 19.35
CA PRO A 15 6.38 -10.86 20.43
C PRO A 15 6.20 -12.36 20.17
N GLY A 16 7.32 -13.10 20.12
CA GLY A 16 7.34 -14.56 19.91
C GLY A 16 7.26 -15.04 18.45
N GLN A 17 7.18 -14.15 17.46
CA GLN A 17 7.28 -14.54 16.05
C GLN A 17 8.74 -14.76 15.62
N HIS A 18 8.95 -15.81 14.83
CA HIS A 18 10.22 -16.13 14.19
C HIS A 18 10.02 -16.44 12.70
N PRO A 19 10.96 -16.06 11.81
CA PRO A 19 12.19 -15.32 12.12
C PRO A 19 11.94 -13.85 12.48
N VAL A 20 12.86 -13.24 13.24
CA VAL A 20 12.85 -11.79 13.48
C VAL A 20 13.43 -11.09 12.25
N LEU A 21 12.65 -10.20 11.64
CA LEU A 21 13.06 -9.47 10.44
C LEU A 21 13.88 -8.23 10.78
N THR A 22 14.97 -8.04 10.05
CA THR A 22 15.79 -6.83 10.09
C THR A 22 15.29 -5.77 9.12
N THR A 23 15.67 -4.51 9.32
CA THR A 23 15.32 -3.40 8.42
C THR A 23 15.64 -3.69 6.94
N PRO A 24 16.84 -4.23 6.57
CA PRO A 24 17.13 -4.58 5.19
C PRO A 24 16.25 -5.69 4.61
N GLN A 25 15.85 -6.67 5.43
CA GLN A 25 14.94 -7.75 4.98
C GLN A 25 13.53 -7.23 4.73
N VAL A 26 13.02 -6.38 5.62
CA VAL A 26 11.74 -5.70 5.43
C VAL A 26 11.77 -4.86 4.15
N TRP A 27 12.84 -4.10 3.95
CA TRP A 27 13.01 -3.32 2.73
C TRP A 27 12.99 -4.18 1.47
N ALA A 28 13.72 -5.31 1.47
CA ALA A 28 13.68 -6.26 0.36
C ALA A 28 12.26 -6.79 0.10
N GLY A 29 11.47 -7.01 1.16
CA GLY A 29 10.04 -7.33 1.07
C GLY A 29 9.22 -6.24 0.39
N LEU A 30 9.40 -4.96 0.76
CA LEU A 30 8.71 -3.84 0.10
C LEU A 30 9.10 -3.71 -1.38
N VAL A 31 10.39 -3.85 -1.70
CA VAL A 31 10.89 -3.85 -3.08
C VAL A 31 10.28 -4.99 -3.90
N ARG A 32 10.08 -6.17 -3.29
CA ARG A 32 9.39 -7.30 -3.90
C ARG A 32 7.90 -7.02 -4.08
N LYS A 33 7.23 -6.45 -3.08
CA LYS A 33 5.81 -6.06 -3.13
C LYS A 33 5.51 -5.08 -4.26
N VAL A 34 6.44 -4.19 -4.61
CA VAL A 34 6.30 -3.30 -5.77
C VAL A 34 6.18 -4.09 -7.09
N ARG A 35 6.88 -5.21 -7.22
CA ARG A 35 6.92 -6.02 -8.47
C ARG A 35 5.96 -7.20 -8.47
N HIS A 36 5.56 -7.68 -7.29
CA HIS A 36 4.76 -8.89 -7.10
C HIS A 36 3.65 -8.63 -6.05
N ALA A 37 2.82 -7.62 -6.29
CA ALA A 37 1.84 -7.13 -5.32
C ALA A 37 0.86 -8.22 -4.83
N GLN A 38 0.48 -9.14 -5.73
CA GLN A 38 -0.40 -10.28 -5.46
C GLN A 38 0.11 -11.22 -4.36
N GLU A 39 1.42 -11.24 -4.10
CA GLU A 39 1.99 -12.05 -3.01
C GLU A 39 1.76 -11.45 -1.62
N PHE A 40 1.38 -10.17 -1.55
CA PHE A 40 1.28 -9.40 -0.31
C PHE A 40 -0.12 -8.83 -0.07
N VAL A 41 -0.95 -8.75 -1.10
CA VAL A 41 -2.28 -8.15 -1.02
C VAL A 41 -3.26 -9.12 -1.67
N PRO A 42 -3.99 -9.95 -0.90
CA PRO A 42 -4.74 -11.08 -1.45
C PRO A 42 -5.89 -10.72 -2.39
N VAL A 43 -6.30 -9.46 -2.44
CA VAL A 43 -7.28 -8.95 -3.40
C VAL A 43 -6.70 -8.63 -4.78
N ILE A 44 -5.37 -8.59 -4.91
CA ILE A 44 -4.67 -8.42 -6.18
C ILE A 44 -4.51 -9.78 -6.84
N GLU A 45 -5.01 -9.93 -8.06
CA GLU A 45 -4.89 -11.15 -8.85
C GLU A 45 -3.60 -11.18 -9.65
N SER A 46 -3.15 -10.04 -10.18
CA SER A 46 -1.88 -9.95 -10.91
C SER A 46 -1.23 -8.57 -10.83
N CYS A 47 0.09 -8.55 -11.05
CA CYS A 47 0.91 -7.35 -11.07
C CYS A 47 1.93 -7.49 -12.20
N ALA A 48 1.96 -6.53 -13.11
CA ALA A 48 2.90 -6.48 -14.23
C ALA A 48 3.66 -5.14 -14.21
N VAL A 49 5.00 -5.20 -14.21
CA VAL A 49 5.83 -4.00 -14.31
C VAL A 49 5.83 -3.51 -15.77
N ALA A 50 5.46 -2.25 -15.98
CA ALA A 50 5.44 -1.60 -17.28
C ALA A 50 6.77 -0.91 -17.58
N SER A 51 7.34 -0.19 -16.60
CA SER A 51 8.63 0.48 -16.74
C SER A 51 9.34 0.64 -15.40
N GLU A 52 10.67 0.77 -15.46
CA GLU A 52 11.50 1.14 -14.32
C GLU A 52 12.46 2.25 -14.76
N GLU A 53 12.53 3.33 -14.00
CA GLU A 53 13.42 4.46 -14.27
C GLU A 53 13.94 5.09 -12.99
N THR A 54 15.03 5.85 -13.10
CA THR A 54 15.51 6.68 -11.99
C THR A 54 15.10 8.12 -12.26
N ASN A 55 14.34 8.72 -11.35
CA ASN A 55 13.91 10.11 -11.52
C ASN A 55 15.07 11.09 -11.26
N ALA A 56 14.82 12.39 -11.49
CA ALA A 56 15.84 13.44 -11.32
C ALA A 56 16.37 13.57 -9.89
N ALA A 57 15.64 13.09 -8.88
CA ALA A 57 16.05 13.07 -7.48
C ALA A 57 16.82 11.79 -7.10
N GLY A 58 17.09 10.90 -8.05
CA GLY A 58 17.83 9.65 -7.82
C GLY A 58 17.00 8.52 -7.21
N GLN A 59 15.67 8.63 -7.18
CA GLN A 59 14.79 7.56 -6.70
C GLN A 59 14.45 6.61 -7.84
N LEU A 60 14.36 5.32 -7.53
CA LEU A 60 13.75 4.34 -8.42
C LEU A 60 12.24 4.58 -8.47
N VAL A 61 11.72 4.74 -9.68
CA VAL A 61 10.30 4.83 -9.99
C VAL A 61 9.93 3.62 -10.83
N VAL A 62 8.89 2.90 -10.40
CA VAL A 62 8.36 1.73 -11.09
C VAL A 62 6.91 2.00 -11.45
N THR A 63 6.60 2.01 -12.74
CA THR A 63 5.21 2.02 -13.21
C THR A 63 4.75 0.58 -13.40
N ARG A 64 3.59 0.23 -12.85
CA ARG A 64 3.04 -1.12 -12.90
C ARG A 64 1.53 -1.10 -13.17
N HIS A 65 1.03 -2.19 -13.72
CA HIS A 65 -0.40 -2.48 -13.82
C HIS A 65 -0.76 -3.54 -12.78
N VAL A 66 -1.76 -3.24 -11.97
CA VAL A 66 -2.27 -4.11 -10.91
C VAL A 66 -3.71 -4.48 -11.24
N ASN A 67 -4.01 -5.76 -11.31
CA ASN A 67 -5.38 -6.23 -11.53
C ASN A 67 -6.00 -6.65 -10.20
N PHE A 68 -7.07 -5.98 -9.82
CA PHE A 68 -7.87 -6.31 -8.65
C PHE A 68 -9.04 -7.22 -9.04
N GLY A 69 -9.21 -8.31 -8.31
CA GLY A 69 -10.27 -9.28 -8.60
C GLY A 69 -11.67 -8.70 -8.45
N GLN A 70 -12.65 -9.31 -9.14
CA GLN A 70 -14.05 -8.82 -9.19
C GLN A 70 -14.74 -8.77 -7.81
N ALA A 71 -14.26 -9.55 -6.83
CA ALA A 71 -14.77 -9.54 -5.46
C ALA A 71 -14.13 -8.44 -4.58
N ALA A 72 -13.16 -7.70 -5.13
CA ALA A 72 -12.44 -6.66 -4.43
C ALA A 72 -12.93 -5.28 -4.89
N PRO A 73 -13.86 -4.65 -4.15
CA PRO A 73 -14.13 -3.23 -4.33
C PRO A 73 -12.91 -2.47 -3.80
N VAL A 74 -11.89 -2.34 -4.65
CA VAL A 74 -10.66 -1.65 -4.30
C VAL A 74 -10.87 -0.16 -4.49
N PRO A 75 -10.53 0.65 -3.49
CA PRO A 75 -10.57 2.08 -3.66
C PRO A 75 -9.67 2.51 -4.82
N GLY A 76 -10.21 3.37 -5.69
CA GLY A 76 -9.58 3.81 -6.94
C GLY A 76 -9.80 2.92 -8.16
N SER A 77 -10.37 1.72 -8.01
CA SER A 77 -10.78 0.89 -9.17
C SER A 77 -12.22 1.18 -9.66
N GLY A 78 -12.84 2.29 -9.23
CA GLY A 78 -14.23 2.61 -9.57
C GLY A 78 -15.26 1.63 -8.97
N GLY A 79 -14.87 0.79 -8.02
CA GLY A 79 -15.77 -0.04 -7.22
C GLY A 79 -16.09 -1.45 -7.77
N GLU A 80 -15.63 -1.82 -8.97
CA GLU A 80 -15.99 -3.09 -9.62
C GLU A 80 -14.79 -4.02 -9.96
N GLY A 81 -13.63 -3.77 -9.35
CA GLY A 81 -12.39 -4.46 -9.70
C GLY A 81 -11.85 -3.99 -11.07
N GLY A 82 -10.73 -4.53 -11.52
CA GLY A 82 -10.12 -4.15 -12.78
C GLY A 82 -8.64 -3.79 -12.67
N GLU A 83 -8.08 -3.40 -13.82
CA GLU A 83 -6.68 -3.00 -13.94
C GLU A 83 -6.52 -1.53 -13.56
N VAL A 84 -5.54 -1.25 -12.70
CA VAL A 84 -5.15 0.08 -12.26
C VAL A 84 -3.68 0.28 -12.59
N GLU A 85 -3.32 1.43 -13.15
CA GLU A 85 -1.92 1.83 -13.28
C GLU A 85 -1.45 2.50 -11.98
N GLU A 86 -0.29 2.07 -11.47
CA GLU A 86 0.33 2.63 -10.28
C GLU A 86 1.76 3.08 -10.57
N VAL A 87 2.06 4.32 -10.17
CA VAL A 87 3.42 4.85 -10.13
C VAL A 87 3.97 4.68 -8.72
N CYS A 88 4.96 3.81 -8.58
CA CYS A 88 5.61 3.46 -7.31
C CYS A 88 6.96 4.18 -7.19
N THR A 89 7.13 5.09 -6.23
CA THR A 89 8.43 5.73 -5.96
C THR A 89 9.06 5.14 -4.70
N LEU A 90 10.28 4.65 -4.82
CA LEU A 90 11.00 4.00 -3.73
C LEU A 90 11.97 4.97 -3.04
N PHE A 91 11.90 5.02 -1.72
CA PHE A 91 12.76 5.80 -0.84
C PHE A 91 13.45 4.85 0.16
N PRO A 92 14.58 4.23 -0.24
CA PRO A 92 15.27 3.28 0.61
C PRO A 92 15.76 3.91 1.92
N PRO A 93 15.79 3.16 3.03
CA PRO A 93 15.32 1.77 3.17
C PRO A 93 13.89 1.65 3.71
N HIS A 94 13.12 2.75 3.77
CA HIS A 94 12.01 2.83 4.72
C HIS A 94 10.68 3.29 4.13
N ARG A 95 10.60 3.69 2.86
CA ARG A 95 9.34 4.20 2.31
C ARG A 95 9.12 3.82 0.86
N VAL A 96 7.88 3.48 0.53
CA VAL A 96 7.39 3.41 -0.84
C VAL A 96 6.11 4.23 -0.94
N ASP A 97 6.04 5.08 -1.96
CA ASP A 97 4.87 5.88 -2.30
C ASP A 97 4.22 5.26 -3.54
N PHE A 98 2.91 5.04 -3.50
CA PHE A 98 2.11 4.52 -4.61
C PHE A 98 1.09 5.60 -4.99
N VAL A 99 1.00 5.89 -6.28
CA VAL A 99 0.01 6.82 -6.83
C VAL A 99 -0.75 6.10 -7.95
N GLN A 100 -2.06 5.99 -7.80
CA GLN A 100 -2.97 5.41 -8.79
C GLN A 100 -3.41 6.47 -9.81
N ASP A 101 -3.94 6.04 -10.95
CA ASP A 101 -4.41 6.89 -12.05
C ASP A 101 -5.59 7.81 -11.68
N ASP A 102 -6.44 7.37 -10.75
CA ASP A 102 -7.51 8.16 -10.12
C ASP A 102 -7.00 9.22 -9.13
N GLY A 103 -5.69 9.23 -8.85
CA GLY A 103 -5.04 10.13 -7.90
C GLY A 103 -5.08 9.65 -6.44
N THR A 104 -5.60 8.45 -6.16
CA THR A 104 -5.47 7.79 -4.85
C THR A 104 -4.00 7.55 -4.54
N ARG A 105 -3.63 7.79 -3.28
CA ARG A 105 -2.25 7.67 -2.80
C ARG A 105 -2.16 6.73 -1.64
N VAL A 106 -1.14 5.88 -1.68
CA VAL A 106 -0.80 4.97 -0.59
C VAL A 106 0.66 5.15 -0.23
N TRP A 107 0.96 5.23 1.05
CA TRP A 107 2.33 5.23 1.56
C TRP A 107 2.56 4.03 2.45
N ASN A 108 3.68 3.36 2.27
CA ASN A 108 4.13 2.28 3.15
C ASN A 108 5.42 2.75 3.81
N HIS A 109 5.39 2.96 5.13
CA HIS A 109 6.54 3.41 5.92
C HIS A 109 7.00 2.31 6.88
N VAL A 110 8.28 1.98 6.82
CA VAL A 110 8.96 1.23 7.88
C VAL A 110 9.51 2.25 8.89
N SER A 111 9.23 2.04 10.17
CA SER A 111 9.75 2.90 11.23
C SER A 111 10.37 2.06 12.34
N GLN A 112 11.42 2.61 12.94
CA GLN A 112 12.11 2.04 14.10
C GLN A 112 11.63 2.77 15.35
N GLY A 113 11.16 1.99 16.33
CA GLY A 113 10.81 2.46 17.65
C GLY A 113 12.04 2.65 18.55
N PRO A 114 11.84 2.93 19.85
CA PRO A 114 12.91 3.30 20.77
C PRO A 114 13.87 2.15 21.13
N GLY A 115 13.51 0.90 20.85
CA GLY A 115 14.37 -0.27 21.00
C GLY A 115 15.53 -0.31 20.00
N LYS A 116 16.26 -1.42 19.97
CA LYS A 116 17.38 -1.59 19.04
C LYS A 116 16.86 -1.84 17.61
N ASP A 117 17.74 -1.63 16.63
CA ASP A 117 17.44 -1.96 15.23
C ASP A 117 16.91 -3.39 15.10
N GLY A 118 15.76 -3.54 14.47
CA GLY A 118 15.09 -4.83 14.28
C GLY A 118 14.18 -5.28 15.44
N GLU A 119 14.23 -4.67 16.63
CA GLU A 119 13.36 -5.05 17.76
C GLU A 119 11.98 -4.40 17.63
N ASP A 120 11.95 -3.08 17.47
CA ASP A 120 10.73 -2.27 17.45
C ASP A 120 10.43 -1.77 16.03
N LEU A 121 10.34 -2.69 15.06
CA LEU A 121 9.99 -2.32 13.69
C LEU A 121 8.48 -2.27 13.48
N TYR A 122 8.00 -1.20 12.85
CA TYR A 122 6.60 -1.01 12.52
C TYR A 122 6.42 -0.70 11.04
N LEU A 123 5.36 -1.25 10.45
CA LEU A 123 4.89 -0.90 9.11
C LEU A 123 3.63 -0.05 9.25
N THR A 124 3.70 1.16 8.72
CA THR A 124 2.58 2.09 8.66
C THR A 124 2.09 2.22 7.23
N TYR A 125 0.80 1.96 7.04
CA TYR A 125 0.07 2.21 5.82
C TYR A 125 -0.68 3.53 5.97
N VAL A 126 -0.52 4.45 5.02
CA VAL A 126 -1.30 5.70 4.96
C VAL A 126 -2.03 5.70 3.63
N PHE A 127 -3.32 6.00 3.65
CA PHE A 127 -4.19 6.07 2.49
C PHE A 127 -4.74 7.49 2.40
N GLU A 128 -4.63 8.09 1.23
CA GLU A 128 -5.38 9.27 0.81
C GLU A 128 -6.17 8.86 -0.44
N ALA A 129 -7.45 8.58 -0.25
CA ALA A 129 -8.30 8.07 -1.31
C ALA A 129 -9.36 9.07 -1.72
N ARG A 130 -9.61 9.10 -3.02
CA ARG A 130 -10.44 10.12 -3.66
C ARG A 130 -11.47 9.42 -4.52
N ASP A 131 -12.71 9.88 -4.43
CA ASP A 131 -13.75 9.48 -5.38
C ASP A 131 -14.62 10.70 -5.65
N ASP A 132 -14.53 11.22 -6.87
CA ASP A 132 -15.28 12.40 -7.32
C ASP A 132 -16.79 12.15 -7.39
N ALA A 133 -17.19 10.89 -7.66
CA ALA A 133 -18.57 10.48 -7.82
C ALA A 133 -19.29 10.29 -6.48
N VAL A 134 -18.56 10.08 -5.38
CA VAL A 134 -19.13 9.94 -4.04
C VAL A 134 -19.24 11.30 -3.35
N GLU A 135 -20.40 11.60 -2.78
CA GLU A 135 -20.62 12.81 -1.98
C GLU A 135 -20.08 12.61 -0.55
N ASP A 136 -19.38 13.60 -0.02
CA ASP A 136 -18.85 13.56 1.34
C ASP A 136 -19.99 13.52 2.37
N GLY A 137 -19.82 12.74 3.43
CA GLY A 137 -20.84 12.49 4.45
C GLY A 137 -22.02 11.60 4.01
N SER A 138 -22.01 11.07 2.77
CA SER A 138 -23.03 10.12 2.30
C SER A 138 -22.87 8.72 2.92
N PRO A 139 -23.92 7.88 2.89
CA PRO A 139 -23.80 6.46 3.25
C PRO A 139 -22.73 5.72 2.45
N ASP A 140 -22.53 6.09 1.18
CA ASP A 140 -21.51 5.49 0.30
C ASP A 140 -20.10 5.91 0.73
N ALA A 141 -19.92 7.16 1.16
CA ALA A 141 -18.65 7.62 1.76
C ALA A 141 -18.33 6.84 3.04
N ALA A 142 -19.31 6.62 3.92
CA ALA A 142 -19.13 5.83 5.14
C ALA A 142 -18.79 4.36 4.82
N ALA A 143 -19.44 3.76 3.82
CA ALA A 143 -19.15 2.40 3.38
C ALA A 143 -17.74 2.29 2.79
N LEU A 144 -17.29 3.29 2.02
CA LEU A 144 -15.94 3.35 1.48
C LEU A 144 -14.89 3.46 2.59
N GLU A 145 -15.14 4.32 3.59
CA GLU A 145 -14.25 4.47 4.76
C GLU A 145 -14.13 3.17 5.57
N GLU A 146 -15.24 2.47 5.82
CA GLU A 146 -15.22 1.18 6.50
C GLU A 146 -14.45 0.11 5.70
N ARG A 147 -14.53 0.13 4.36
CA ARG A 147 -13.72 -0.78 3.52
C ARG A 147 -12.23 -0.54 3.73
N PHE A 148 -11.77 0.72 3.74
CA PHE A 148 -10.38 1.04 4.08
C PHE A 148 -9.96 0.53 5.46
N LYS A 149 -10.86 0.58 6.44
CA LYS A 149 -10.65 0.00 7.77
C LYS A 149 -10.66 -1.53 7.79
N THR A 150 -11.13 -2.22 6.75
CA THR A 150 -11.12 -3.70 6.65
C THR A 150 -9.95 -4.26 5.85
N VAL A 151 -9.32 -3.48 4.96
CA VAL A 151 -7.98 -3.80 4.41
C VAL A 151 -6.96 -4.02 5.54
N ARG A 152 -7.23 -3.46 6.73
CA ARG A 152 -6.62 -3.73 8.06
C ARG A 152 -6.47 -5.21 8.45
N ALA A 153 -7.29 -6.11 7.93
CA ALA A 153 -7.58 -7.39 8.58
C ALA A 153 -6.90 -8.62 7.98
N GLN A 154 -6.00 -8.47 7.01
CA GLN A 154 -5.31 -9.63 6.45
C GLN A 154 -3.95 -9.79 7.14
N PRO A 155 -3.81 -10.75 8.06
CA PRO A 155 -2.50 -11.12 8.58
C PRO A 155 -1.68 -11.70 7.42
N ASP A 156 -0.43 -11.28 7.30
CA ASP A 156 0.60 -12.09 6.65
C ASP A 156 0.72 -13.46 7.35
#